data_AF-A0A2T2Y0G7-F1
#
_entry.id   AF-A0A2T2Y0G7-F1
#
_cell.length_a   1.000
_cell.length_b   1.000
_cell.length_c   1.000
_cell.angle_alpha   90.00
_cell.angle_beta   90.00
_cell.angle_gamma   90.00
#
_symmetry.space_group_name_H-M   'P 1'
#
loop_
_entity.id
_entity.type
_entity.pdbx_description
1 polymer ?
#
loop_
_entity_poly.entity_id
_entity_poly.type
_entity_poly.pdbx_seq_one_letter_code
_entity_poly.pdbx_strand_id
1 'polypeptide(L)' 'MISIQYLCPKCAGITEMTNIDKIKNAEDQHPMRCHHCDAPFSKDALIKFARQKAEEMIGEALMQLKNVSIHKDK' A
#
# COMPACT_ATOMS: atom_id res chain seq x y z
N MET A 1 -6.84 4.05 10.21
CA MET A 1 -6.63 4.31 8.77
C MET A 1 -5.33 3.63 8.39
N ILE A 2 -5.31 2.88 7.28
CA ILE A 2 -4.08 2.22 6.81
C ILE A 2 -3.34 3.22 5.91
N SER A 3 -2.20 3.74 6.39
CA SER A 3 -1.29 4.53 5.56
C SER A 3 -0.44 3.59 4.72
N ILE A 4 -0.54 3.70 3.40
CA ILE A 4 0.25 2.93 2.46
C ILE A 4 1.36 3.81 1.90
N GLN A 5 2.61 3.42 2.12
CA GLN A 5 3.76 4.10 1.53
C GLN A 5 3.97 3.57 0.11
N TYR A 6 3.71 4.40 -0.90
CA TYR A 6 3.93 4.08 -2.30
C TYR A 6 5.25 4.68 -2.78
N LEU A 7 6.13 3.84 -3.32
CA LEU A 7 7.38 4.31 -3.92
C LEU A 7 7.11 4.75 -5.36
N CYS A 8 7.41 6.01 -5.69
CA CYS A 8 7.24 6.50 -7.04
C CYS A 8 8.22 5.81 -8.00
N PRO A 9 7.74 5.19 -9.11
CA PRO A 9 8.63 4.54 -10.07
C PRO A 9 9.51 5.52 -10.85
N LYS A 10 9.18 6.81 -10.89
CA LYS A 10 9.98 7.83 -11.59
C LYS A 10 11.11 8.42 -10.76
N CYS A 11 10.84 8.76 -9.51
CA CYS A 11 11.79 9.49 -8.67
C CYS A 11 12.21 8.72 -7.41
N ALA A 12 11.74 7.48 -7.23
CA ALA A 12 11.91 6.68 -6.01
C ALA A 12 11.47 7.39 -4.72
N GLY A 13 10.72 8.49 -4.84
CA GLY A 13 10.19 9.25 -3.72
C GLY A 13 9.05 8.48 -3.04
N ILE A 14 9.10 8.39 -1.72
CA ILE A 14 8.04 7.77 -0.92
C ILE A 14 6.86 8.75 -0.88
N THR A 15 5.70 8.31 -1.35
CA THR A 15 4.45 9.06 -1.25
C THR A 15 3.52 8.31 -0.31
N GLU A 16 3.17 8.93 0.81
CA GLU A 16 2.20 8.35 1.73
C GLU A 16 0.78 8.51 1.15
N MET A 17 0.12 7.38 0.93
CA MET A 17 -1.25 7.30 0.46
C MET A 17 -2.13 6.86 1.64
N THR A 18 -2.91 7.78 2.17
CA THR A 18 -3.67 7.56 3.41
C THR A 18 -4.98 6.78 3.19
N ASN A 19 -5.36 6.45 1.95
CA ASN A 19 -6.69 5.89 1.71
C ASN A 19 -6.83 5.07 0.40
N ILE A 20 -6.86 3.74 0.52
CA ILE A 20 -7.17 2.83 -0.61
C ILE A 20 -8.55 3.12 -1.19
N ASP A 21 -9.50 3.54 -0.35
CA ASP A 21 -10.85 3.87 -0.80
C ASP A 21 -10.85 5.07 -1.75
N LYS A 22 -9.95 6.03 -1.52
CA LYS A 22 -9.70 7.12 -2.47
C LYS A 22 -9.07 6.64 -3.78
N ILE A 23 -8.28 5.56 -3.78
CA ILE A 23 -7.74 4.97 -5.03
C ILE A 23 -8.87 4.31 -5.83
N LYS A 24 -9.75 3.57 -5.14
CA LYS A 24 -10.86 2.84 -5.76
C LYS A 24 -11.94 3.79 -6.29
N ASN A 25 -12.31 4.80 -5.50
CA ASN A 25 -13.33 5.80 -5.84
C ASN A 25 -12.76 7.04 -6.53
N ALA A 26 -11.44 7.11 -6.79
CA ALA A 26 -10.89 8.17 -7.63
C ALA A 26 -11.53 8.09 -9.01
N GLU A 27 -12.27 9.14 -9.35
CA GLU A 27 -12.67 9.41 -10.72
C GLU A 27 -11.41 9.38 -11.60
N ASP A 28 -11.52 8.80 -12.79
CA ASP A 28 -10.40 8.62 -13.73
C ASP A 28 -9.66 9.93 -14.05
N GLN A 29 -10.24 11.08 -13.71
CA GLN A 29 -9.72 12.41 -13.93
C GLN A 29 -8.81 12.96 -12.81
N HIS A 30 -8.62 12.27 -11.68
CA HIS A 30 -7.71 12.72 -10.62
C HIS A 30 -6.49 11.81 -10.49
N PRO A 31 -5.43 11.99 -11.31
CA PRO A 31 -4.21 11.23 -11.15
C PRO A 31 -3.61 11.58 -9.78
N MET A 32 -3.60 10.62 -8.87
CA MET A 32 -2.77 10.70 -7.66
C MET A 32 -1.34 11.00 -8.13
N ARG A 33 -0.71 12.05 -7.62
CA ARG A 33 0.64 12.46 -8.07
C ARG A 33 1.66 12.18 -6.99
N CYS A 34 2.90 11.94 -7.43
CA CYS A 34 4.00 11.86 -6.50
C CYS A 34 4.28 13.21 -5.85
N HIS A 35 4.37 13.24 -4.53
CA HIS A 35 4.71 14.47 -3.81
C HIS A 35 6.10 15.03 -4.17
N HIS A 36 7.03 14.16 -4.60
CA HIS A 36 8.42 14.55 -4.90
C HIS A 36 8.64 15.06 -6.32
N CYS A 37 7.98 14.46 -7.31
CA CYS A 37 8.25 14.75 -8.72
C CYS A 37 7.00 15.14 -9.52
N ASP A 38 5.86 15.32 -8.85
CA ASP A 38 4.52 15.58 -9.42
C ASP A 38 4.10 14.61 -10.52
N ALA A 39 4.81 13.48 -10.65
CA ALA A 39 4.55 12.50 -11.67
C ALA A 39 3.18 11.86 -11.43
N PRO A 40 2.31 11.77 -12.46
CA PRO A 40 1.02 11.12 -12.32
C PRO A 40 1.23 9.62 -12.07
N PHE A 41 0.53 9.09 -11.07
CA PHE A 41 0.45 7.66 -10.85
C PHE A 41 -0.67 7.06 -11.69
N SER A 42 -0.37 5.94 -12.34
CA SER A 42 -1.38 5.15 -13.01
C SER A 42 -2.28 4.48 -11.98
N LYS A 43 -3.60 4.61 -12.14
CA LYS A 43 -4.60 3.96 -11.28
C LYS A 43 -4.38 2.45 -11.18
N ASP A 44 -4.08 1.79 -12.30
CA ASP A 44 -3.76 0.35 -12.32
C ASP A 44 -2.54 0.00 -11.45
N ALA A 45 -1.46 0.79 -11.56
CA ALA A 45 -0.27 0.60 -10.75
C ALA A 45 -0.54 0.77 -9.25
N LEU A 46 -1.39 1.73 -8.87
CA LEU A 46 -1.80 1.95 -7.49
C LEU A 46 -2.68 0.82 -6.96
N ILE A 47 -3.63 0.33 -7.75
CA ILE A 47 -4.48 -0.81 -7.39
C ILE A 47 -3.63 -2.06 -7.19
N LYS A 48 -2.71 -2.34 -8.13
CA LYS A 48 -1.80 -3.47 -8.04
C LYS A 48 -0.92 -3.38 -6.78
N PHE A 49 -0.38 -2.20 -6.49
CA PHE A 49 0.41 -1.99 -5.28
C PHE A 49 -0.40 -2.16 -4.00
N ALA A 50 -1.59 -1.56 -3.92
CA ALA A 50 -2.47 -1.68 -2.76
C ALA A 50 -2.84 -3.15 -2.49
N ARG A 51 -3.12 -3.92 -3.55
CA ARG A 51 -3.36 -5.36 -3.45
C ARG A 51 -2.15 -6.11 -2.91
N GLN A 52 -0.97 -5.91 -3.49
CA GLN A 52 0.26 -6.57 -3.03
C GLN A 52 0.56 -6.23 -1.57
N LYS A 53 0.42 -4.97 -1.16
CA LYS A 53 0.62 -4.56 0.23
C LYS A 53 -0.37 -5.19 1.18
N ALA A 54 -1.64 -5.33 0.79
CA ALA A 54 -2.63 -6.05 1.59
C ALA A 54 -2.27 -7.54 1.73
N GLU A 55 -1.85 -8.19 0.64
CA GLU A 55 -1.40 -9.60 0.65
C GLU A 55 -0.17 -9.78 1.56
N GLU A 56 0.81 -8.88 1.49
CA GLU A 56 1.99 -8.88 2.38
C GLU A 56 1.60 -8.70 3.85
N MET A 57 0.73 -7.72 4.17
CA MET A 57 0.27 -7.49 5.55
C MET A 57 -0.47 -8.71 6.12
N ILE A 58 -1.32 -9.36 5.31
CA ILE A 58 -2.00 -10.59 5.71
C ILE A 58 -0.98 -11.72 5.93
N GLY A 59 -0.02 -11.86 5.02
CA GLY A 59 1.06 -12.85 5.14
C GLY A 59 1.88 -12.66 6.42
N GLU A 60 2.29 -11.43 6.71
CA GLU A 60 3.04 -11.09 7.92
C GLU A 60 2.21 -11.35 9.19
N ALA A 61 0.94 -10.95 9.22
CA ALA A 61 0.05 -11.23 10.34
C ALA A 61 -0.13 -12.74 10.58
N LEU A 62 -0.29 -13.52 9.51
CA LEU A 62 -0.38 -14.99 9.59
C LEU A 62 0.94 -15.62 10.09
N MET A 63 2.10 -15.09 9.69
CA MET A 63 3.39 -15.54 10.22
C MET A 63 3.54 -15.22 11.71
N GLN A 64 3.13 -14.04 12.15
CA GLN A 64 3.13 -13.68 13.57
C GLN A 64 2.22 -14.60 14.38
N LEU A 65 1.03 -14.93 13.89
CA LEU A 65 0.11 -15.87 14.55
C LEU A 65 0.68 -17.30 14.65
N LYS A 66 1.40 -17.76 13.62
CA LYS A 66 2.13 -19.05 13.67
C LYS A 66 3.20 -19.06 14.77
N ASN A 67 3.92 -17.95 14.95
CA ASN A 67 4.94 -17.85 16.01
C ASN A 67 4.34 -17.67 17.41
N VAL A 68 3.17 -17.03 17.54
CA VAL A 68 2.46 -16.91 18.84
C VAL A 68 1.97 -18.26 19.35
N SER A 69 1.60 -19.18 18.45
CA SER A 69 1.16 -20.53 18.82
C SER A 69 2.27 -21.39 19.46
N ILE A 70 3.54 -20.98 19.36
CA ILE A 70 4.69 -21.71 19.93
C ILE A 70 5.07 -21.18 21.34
N HIS A 71 4.57 -20.01 21.75
CA HIS A 71 4.90 -19.39 23.05
C HIS A 71 3.75 -19.45 24.07
N LYS A 72 2.91 -20.48 24.01
CA LYS A 72 1.89 -20.74 25.04
C LYS A 72 2.04 -22.13 25.64
N ASP A 73 3.24 -22.42 26.14
CA ASP A 73 3.45 -23.42 27.20
C ASP A 73 4.80 -23.16 27.89
N LYS A 74 4.81 -22.30 28.91
CA LYS A 74 5.66 -22.49 30.09
C LYS A 74 5.20 -21.65 31.26
#